data_AF-A0A0U1NPI6-F1
#
_entry.id   AF-A0A0U1NPI6-F1
#
_cell.length_a   1.000
_cell.length_b   1.000
_cell.length_c   1.000
_cell.angle_alpha   90.00
_cell.angle_beta   90.00
_cell.angle_gamma   90.00
#
_symmetry.space_group_name_H-M   'P 1'
#
loop_
_entity.id
_entity.type
_entity.pdbx_description
1 polymer ?
#
loop_
_entity_poly.entity_id
_entity_poly.type
_entity_poly.pdbx_seq_one_letter_code
_entity_poly.pdbx_strand_id
1 'polypeptide(L)'
;MSDKIKADINAARQTICSAISDWTQTYYSYGDPIPTVVNGAVTGCLKQSLLTKGERINKIIRPVILAAPSSTEEIETLKKLKGHSELTLKDIENLTDAVRSKLGKITDKAQNLSPSETIVQKKIIAAIGTIQTADIALRQLHHAASEVIANSQSKRVKKQGPPKNEVAHTVAYEFSCLYFDITQMLPTYADGPSGPSGKVSPKLTQLFEKLAISADIRRPLEAAIDRIEKERK
;
A
#
# COMPACT_ATOMS: atom_id res chain seq x y z
N MET A 1 8.68 16.57 3.46
CA MET A 1 9.56 15.34 3.47
C MET A 1 10.91 15.62 2.79
N SER A 2 12.03 15.32 3.46
CA SER A 2 13.39 15.57 2.92
C SER A 2 13.79 14.57 1.82
N ASP A 3 14.71 14.95 0.94
CA ASP A 3 15.17 14.08 -0.16
C ASP A 3 15.89 12.83 0.33
N LYS A 4 16.53 12.91 1.51
CA LYS A 4 17.10 11.74 2.20
C LYS A 4 16.02 10.70 2.52
N ILE A 5 14.89 11.11 3.11
CA ILE A 5 13.80 10.18 3.45
C ILE A 5 13.22 9.53 2.18
N LYS A 6 13.09 10.28 1.09
CA LYS A 6 12.65 9.72 -0.20
C LYS A 6 13.62 8.66 -0.72
N ALA A 7 14.92 8.93 -0.65
CA ALA A 7 15.96 7.99 -1.06
C ALA A 7 15.95 6.72 -0.18
N ASP A 8 15.80 6.88 1.13
CA ASP A 8 15.71 5.79 2.11
C ASP A 8 14.48 4.89 1.84
N ILE A 9 13.32 5.49 1.57
CA ILE A 9 12.10 4.76 1.18
C ILE A 9 12.29 4.00 -0.14
N ASN A 10 12.93 4.60 -1.14
CA ASN A 10 13.19 3.94 -2.41
C ASN A 10 14.18 2.78 -2.24
N ALA A 11 15.23 2.95 -1.43
CA ALA A 11 16.15 1.89 -1.09
C ALA A 11 15.44 0.73 -0.37
N ALA A 12 14.54 1.05 0.57
CA ALA A 12 13.72 0.05 1.26
C ALA A 12 12.83 -0.73 0.30
N ARG A 13 12.17 -0.07 -0.66
CA ARG A 13 11.39 -0.75 -1.72
C ARG A 13 12.25 -1.71 -2.53
N GLN A 14 13.47 -1.30 -2.90
CA GLN A 14 14.40 -2.17 -3.63
C GLN A 14 14.83 -3.37 -2.79
N THR A 15 15.08 -3.19 -1.49
CA THR A 15 15.35 -4.31 -0.57
C THR A 15 14.19 -5.29 -0.53
N ILE A 16 12.95 -4.82 -0.48
CA ILE A 16 11.76 -5.68 -0.50
C ILE A 16 11.63 -6.41 -1.85
N CYS A 17 11.85 -5.74 -2.97
CA CYS A 17 11.80 -6.36 -4.30
C CYS A 17 12.89 -7.44 -4.47
N SER A 18 14.10 -7.16 -3.96
CA SER A 18 15.19 -8.13 -3.91
C SER A 18 14.84 -9.32 -3.01
N ALA A 19 14.19 -9.10 -1.86
CA ALA A 19 13.74 -10.19 -1.00
C ALA A 19 12.71 -11.09 -1.71
N ILE A 20 11.72 -10.50 -2.40
CA ILE A 20 10.77 -11.25 -3.22
C ILE A 20 11.52 -12.08 -4.27
N SER A 21 12.50 -11.48 -4.95
CA SER A 21 13.29 -12.17 -5.96
C SER A 21 14.06 -13.37 -5.40
N ASP A 22 14.64 -13.20 -4.20
CA ASP A 22 15.37 -14.28 -3.51
C ASP A 22 14.42 -15.41 -3.08
N TRP A 23 13.21 -15.08 -2.61
CA TRP A 23 12.22 -16.07 -2.16
C TRP A 23 11.60 -16.86 -3.30
N THR A 24 11.41 -16.22 -4.46
CA THR A 24 10.78 -16.87 -5.62
C THR A 24 11.79 -17.38 -6.64
N GLN A 25 13.08 -17.08 -6.46
CA GLN A 25 14.17 -17.39 -7.40
C GLN A 25 13.93 -16.81 -8.82
N THR A 26 13.22 -15.68 -8.90
CA THR A 26 12.88 -15.00 -10.14
C THR A 26 13.06 -13.50 -9.97
N TYR A 27 13.51 -12.80 -11.01
CA TYR A 27 13.58 -11.34 -10.96
C TYR A 27 12.18 -10.72 -10.72
N TYR A 28 12.07 -9.85 -9.73
CA TYR A 28 10.86 -9.09 -9.42
C TYR A 28 11.16 -7.59 -9.43
N SER A 29 10.39 -6.81 -10.19
CA SER A 29 10.49 -5.36 -10.20
C SER A 29 9.29 -4.70 -9.49
N TYR A 30 9.53 -3.52 -8.91
CA TYR A 30 8.49 -2.80 -8.19
C TYR A 30 7.30 -2.47 -9.09
N GLY A 31 6.12 -2.95 -8.71
CA GLY A 31 4.90 -2.79 -9.49
C GLY A 31 4.54 -4.04 -10.29
N ASP A 32 5.40 -5.05 -10.38
CA ASP A 32 4.99 -6.32 -10.96
C ASP A 32 3.97 -7.03 -10.04
N PRO A 33 3.09 -7.89 -10.61
CA PRO A 33 2.29 -8.81 -9.81
C PRO A 33 3.20 -9.65 -8.91
N ILE A 34 2.91 -9.66 -7.61
CA ILE A 34 3.74 -10.39 -6.64
C ILE A 34 3.49 -11.89 -6.84
N PRO A 35 4.51 -12.72 -7.14
CA PRO A 35 4.31 -14.13 -7.39
C PRO A 35 3.92 -14.89 -6.12
N THR A 36 3.22 -16.01 -6.28
CA THR A 36 3.02 -17.02 -5.24
C THR A 36 3.79 -18.28 -5.60
N VAL A 37 4.49 -18.86 -4.63
CA VAL A 37 5.27 -20.08 -4.80
C VAL A 37 4.77 -21.17 -3.85
N VAL A 38 4.69 -22.40 -4.37
CA VAL A 38 4.37 -23.59 -3.57
C VAL A 38 5.42 -24.64 -3.91
N ASN A 39 6.07 -25.20 -2.89
CA ASN A 39 7.15 -26.18 -3.04
C ASN A 39 8.28 -25.70 -3.99
N GLY A 40 8.59 -24.40 -3.96
CA GLY A 40 9.64 -23.80 -4.79
C GLY A 40 9.25 -23.52 -6.25
N ALA A 41 8.03 -23.85 -6.68
CA ALA A 41 7.52 -23.53 -8.00
C ALA A 41 6.54 -22.34 -7.96
N VAL A 42 6.65 -21.42 -8.93
CA VAL A 42 5.68 -20.33 -9.10
C VAL A 42 4.35 -20.90 -9.56
N THR A 43 3.29 -20.63 -8.80
CA THR A 43 1.94 -21.17 -9.02
C THR A 43 0.94 -20.10 -9.49
N GLY A 44 1.29 -18.83 -9.37
CA GLY A 44 0.42 -17.71 -9.72
C GLY A 44 0.94 -16.40 -9.14
N CYS A 45 0.03 -15.45 -8.94
CA CYS A 45 0.32 -14.16 -8.34
C CYS A 45 -0.74 -13.81 -7.30
N LEU A 46 -0.35 -13.04 -6.28
CA LEU A 46 -1.29 -12.44 -5.34
C LEU A 46 -2.29 -11.57 -6.10
N LYS A 47 -3.57 -11.65 -5.72
CA LYS A 47 -4.63 -10.83 -6.33
C LYS A 47 -4.30 -9.36 -6.12
N GLN A 48 -4.21 -8.62 -7.22
CA GLN A 48 -4.01 -7.18 -7.22
C GLN A 48 -5.07 -6.54 -8.11
N SER A 49 -5.69 -5.48 -7.61
CA SER A 49 -6.45 -4.53 -8.43
C SER A 49 -5.53 -3.38 -8.85
N LEU A 50 -5.96 -2.59 -9.84
CA LEU A 50 -5.29 -1.32 -10.17
C LEU A 50 -5.19 -0.40 -8.93
N LEU A 51 -6.15 -0.49 -8.00
CA LEU A 51 -6.16 0.28 -6.75
C LEU A 51 -5.13 -0.18 -5.72
N THR A 52 -4.73 -1.45 -5.78
CA THR A 52 -3.88 -2.09 -4.76
C THR A 52 -2.52 -2.50 -5.31
N LYS A 53 -2.13 -1.97 -6.48
CA LYS A 53 -0.84 -2.24 -7.09
C LYS A 53 0.27 -1.70 -6.19
N GLY A 54 1.18 -2.57 -5.76
CA GLY A 54 2.23 -2.23 -4.80
C GLY A 54 1.76 -2.04 -3.35
N GLU A 55 0.47 -2.23 -3.04
CA GLU A 55 -0.09 -2.02 -1.71
C GLU A 55 0.60 -2.88 -0.63
N ARG A 56 0.89 -4.15 -0.93
CA ARG A 56 1.60 -5.03 0.03
C ARG A 56 3.00 -4.51 0.37
N ILE A 57 3.73 -3.98 -0.61
CA ILE A 57 5.05 -3.36 -0.37
C ILE A 57 4.89 -2.04 0.38
N ASN A 58 3.91 -1.22 -0.01
CA ASN A 58 3.63 0.06 0.65
C ASN A 58 3.24 -0.14 2.12
N LYS A 59 2.48 -1.17 2.47
CA LYS A 59 2.14 -1.50 3.87
C LYS A 59 3.36 -1.72 4.76
N ILE A 60 4.46 -2.24 4.22
CA ILE A 60 5.69 -2.48 4.98
C ILE A 60 6.39 -1.15 5.32
N ILE A 61 6.43 -0.20 4.39
CA ILE A 61 7.11 1.10 4.58
C ILE A 61 6.20 2.16 5.23
N ARG A 62 4.88 2.00 5.15
CA ARG A 62 3.86 2.94 5.65
C ARG A 62 4.07 3.35 7.12
N PRO A 63 4.40 2.46 8.07
CA PRO A 63 4.61 2.84 9.47
C PRO A 63 5.72 3.88 9.66
N VAL A 64 6.78 3.79 8.85
CA VAL A 64 7.92 4.73 8.90
C VAL A 64 7.50 6.11 8.37
N ILE A 65 6.73 6.13 7.27
CA ILE A 65 6.20 7.36 6.68
C ILE A 65 5.26 8.07 7.67
N LEU A 66 4.39 7.32 8.34
CA LEU A 66 3.43 7.87 9.31
C LEU A 66 4.08 8.33 10.63
N ALA A 67 5.17 7.69 11.04
CA ALA A 67 5.92 8.08 12.23
C ALA A 67 6.79 9.35 12.01
N ALA A 68 7.10 9.66 10.75
CA ALA A 68 7.87 10.85 10.40
C ALA A 68 7.13 12.12 10.86
N PRO A 69 7.81 13.07 11.52
CA PRO A 69 7.19 14.30 11.95
C PRO A 69 6.69 15.09 10.74
N SER A 70 5.42 15.52 10.79
CA SER A 70 4.84 16.44 9.81
C SER A 70 4.81 17.85 10.40
N SER A 71 5.11 18.87 9.59
CA SER A 71 5.00 20.26 10.00
C SER A 71 3.53 20.71 10.12
N THR A 72 3.26 21.75 10.91
CA THR A 72 1.91 22.33 11.00
C THR A 72 1.38 22.78 9.63
N GLU A 73 2.25 23.33 8.79
CA GLU A 73 1.92 23.78 7.44
C GLU A 73 1.61 22.60 6.49
N GLU A 74 2.38 21.51 6.57
CA GLU A 74 2.10 20.27 5.84
C GLU A 74 0.72 19.71 6.23
N ILE A 75 0.41 19.67 7.53
CA ILE A 75 -0.89 19.20 8.02
C ILE A 75 -2.04 20.08 7.57
N GLU A 76 -1.88 21.40 7.61
CA GLU A 76 -2.93 22.32 7.16
C GLU A 76 -3.17 22.22 5.65
N THR A 77 -2.10 22.04 4.87
CA THR A 77 -2.18 21.76 3.42
C THR A 77 -2.94 20.46 3.16
N LEU A 78 -2.63 19.39 3.91
CA LEU A 78 -3.33 18.11 3.79
C LEU A 78 -4.81 18.21 4.17
N LYS A 79 -5.19 19.02 5.17
CA LYS A 79 -6.61 19.25 5.50
C LYS A 79 -7.35 19.96 4.36
N LYS A 80 -6.74 20.99 3.77
CA LYS A 80 -7.31 21.68 2.60
C LYS A 80 -7.49 20.72 1.43
N LEU A 81 -6.46 19.92 1.16
CA LEU A 81 -6.51 18.88 0.12
C LEU A 81 -7.62 17.86 0.40
N LYS A 82 -7.75 17.41 1.65
CA LYS A 82 -8.82 16.50 2.08
C LYS A 82 -10.20 17.09 1.78
N GLY A 83 -10.45 18.34 2.19
CA GLY A 83 -11.71 19.03 1.95
C GLY A 83 -12.02 19.24 0.47
N HIS A 84 -11.03 19.67 -0.33
CA HIS A 84 -11.21 19.79 -1.78
C HIS A 84 -11.50 18.44 -2.45
N SER A 85 -10.85 17.37 -1.98
CA SER A 85 -11.10 16.02 -2.49
C SER A 85 -12.52 15.57 -2.17
N GLU A 86 -13.03 15.80 -0.95
CA GLU A 86 -14.42 15.49 -0.58
C GLU A 86 -15.43 16.20 -1.49
N LEU A 87 -15.23 17.50 -1.74
CA LEU A 87 -16.09 18.28 -2.63
C LEU A 87 -16.05 17.76 -4.07
N THR A 88 -14.84 17.50 -4.59
CA THR A 88 -14.67 17.03 -5.97
C THR A 88 -15.25 15.62 -6.17
N LEU A 89 -15.12 14.73 -5.18
CA LEU A 89 -15.74 13.41 -5.21
C LEU A 89 -17.27 13.52 -5.30
N LYS A 90 -17.88 14.42 -4.53
CA LYS A 90 -19.32 14.69 -4.59
C LYS A 90 -19.76 15.24 -5.95
N ASP A 91 -18.96 16.13 -6.54
CA ASP A 91 -19.24 16.68 -7.88
C ASP A 91 -19.13 15.60 -8.97
N ILE A 92 -18.14 14.71 -8.87
CA ILE A 92 -17.99 13.56 -9.77
C ILE A 92 -19.17 12.59 -9.64
N GLU A 93 -19.61 12.29 -8.41
CA GLU A 93 -20.80 11.46 -8.16
C GLU A 93 -22.04 12.07 -8.82
N ASN A 94 -22.30 13.36 -8.60
CA ASN A 94 -23.42 14.09 -9.20
C ASN A 94 -23.38 14.08 -10.73
N LEU A 95 -22.21 14.31 -11.33
CA LEU A 95 -22.02 14.29 -12.78
C LEU A 95 -22.26 12.88 -13.35
N THR A 96 -21.74 11.86 -12.68
CA THR A 96 -21.90 10.46 -13.10
C THR A 96 -23.37 10.05 -13.09
N ASP A 97 -24.13 10.44 -12.06
CA ASP A 97 -25.56 10.17 -11.96
C ASP A 97 -26.37 10.92 -13.01
N ALA A 98 -26.05 12.20 -13.28
CA ALA A 98 -26.67 12.98 -14.33
C ALA A 98 -26.44 12.37 -15.72
N VAL A 99 -25.22 11.89 -16.00
CA VAL A 99 -24.88 11.21 -17.25
C VAL A 99 -25.60 9.88 -17.37
N ARG A 100 -25.65 9.06 -16.30
CA ARG A 100 -26.36 7.78 -16.29
C ARG A 100 -27.86 7.95 -16.52
N SER A 101 -28.48 8.96 -15.89
CA SER A 101 -29.89 9.31 -16.12
C SER A 101 -30.18 9.68 -17.57
N LYS A 102 -29.28 10.47 -18.21
CA LYS A 102 -29.42 10.81 -19.63
C LYS A 102 -29.22 9.60 -20.55
N LEU A 103 -28.27 8.72 -20.25
CA LEU A 103 -28.04 7.47 -20.99
C LEU A 103 -29.23 6.51 -20.90
N GLY A 104 -29.83 6.33 -19.72
CA GLY A 104 -31.05 5.52 -19.56
C GLY A 104 -32.18 6.00 -20.47
N LYS A 105 -32.42 7.32 -20.52
CA LYS A 105 -33.41 7.93 -21.42
C LYS A 105 -33.14 7.73 -22.92
N ILE A 106 -31.89 7.53 -23.31
CA ILE A 106 -31.50 7.23 -24.70
C ILE A 106 -31.67 5.73 -24.97
N THR A 107 -31.39 4.88 -23.98
CA THR A 107 -31.46 3.42 -24.10
C THR A 107 -32.92 2.95 -24.19
N ASP A 108 -33.83 3.62 -23.50
CA ASP A 108 -35.28 3.38 -23.62
C ASP A 108 -35.85 3.72 -25.01
N LYS A 109 -35.11 4.51 -25.82
CA LYS A 109 -35.48 4.90 -27.19
C LYS A 109 -34.72 4.11 -28.27
N ALA A 110 -33.94 3.09 -27.88
CA ALA A 110 -32.84 2.54 -28.67
C ALA A 110 -33.21 1.69 -29.90
N GLN A 111 -34.48 1.58 -30.31
CA GLN A 111 -34.79 0.77 -31.49
C GLN A 111 -34.34 1.39 -32.82
N ASN A 112 -33.95 2.67 -32.90
CA ASN A 112 -33.49 3.31 -34.15
C ASN A 112 -32.44 4.42 -33.95
N LEU A 113 -31.28 4.12 -33.34
CA LEU A 113 -30.21 5.11 -33.21
C LEU A 113 -29.37 5.22 -34.51
N SER A 114 -29.09 6.45 -34.92
CA SER A 114 -28.26 6.77 -36.07
C SER A 114 -26.76 6.53 -35.80
N PRO A 115 -25.92 6.38 -36.85
CA PRO A 115 -24.48 6.20 -36.70
C PRO A 115 -23.77 7.34 -35.94
N SER A 116 -24.23 8.58 -36.07
CA SER A 116 -23.69 9.74 -35.34
C SER A 116 -23.99 9.67 -33.83
N GLU A 117 -25.19 9.21 -33.45
CA GLU A 117 -25.57 8.99 -32.05
C GLU A 117 -24.72 7.87 -31.41
N THR A 118 -24.34 6.85 -32.19
CA THR A 118 -23.43 5.78 -31.75
C THR A 118 -22.02 6.30 -31.45
N ILE A 119 -21.51 7.24 -32.26
CA ILE A 119 -20.21 7.89 -32.03
C ILE A 119 -20.24 8.74 -30.75
N VAL A 120 -21.34 9.47 -30.53
CA VAL A 120 -21.53 10.28 -29.32
C VAL A 120 -21.59 9.40 -28.07
N GLN A 121 -22.32 8.28 -28.09
CA GLN A 121 -22.34 7.32 -26.98
C GLN A 121 -20.96 6.78 -26.64
N LYS A 122 -20.16 6.38 -27.65
CA LYS A 122 -18.77 5.93 -27.42
C LYS A 122 -17.91 6.98 -26.73
N LYS A 123 -18.03 8.25 -27.14
CA LYS A 123 -17.33 9.38 -26.48
C LYS A 123 -17.79 9.58 -25.04
N ILE A 124 -19.08 9.44 -24.77
CA ILE A 124 -19.65 9.54 -23.42
C ILE A 124 -19.11 8.40 -22.54
N ILE A 125 -19.12 7.15 -23.01
CA ILE A 125 -18.58 6.00 -22.28
C ILE A 125 -17.09 6.20 -21.94
N ALA A 126 -16.30 6.65 -22.91
CA ALA A 126 -14.89 6.95 -22.68
C ALA A 126 -14.70 8.05 -21.61
N ALA A 127 -15.50 9.13 -21.68
CA ALA A 127 -15.46 10.18 -20.68
C ALA A 127 -15.85 9.69 -19.27
N ILE A 128 -16.86 8.82 -19.15
CA ILE A 128 -17.23 8.17 -17.88
C ILE A 128 -16.05 7.35 -17.33
N GLY A 129 -15.36 6.57 -18.18
CA GLY A 129 -14.18 5.81 -17.76
C GLY A 129 -13.05 6.69 -17.22
N THR A 130 -12.81 7.84 -17.85
CA THR A 130 -11.82 8.83 -17.37
C THR A 130 -12.26 9.42 -16.02
N ILE A 131 -13.53 9.78 -15.87
CA ILE A 131 -14.09 10.31 -14.62
C ILE A 131 -13.96 9.28 -13.48
N GLN A 132 -14.25 8.01 -13.74
CA GLN A 132 -14.07 6.94 -12.76
C GLN A 132 -12.61 6.78 -12.33
N THR A 133 -11.67 6.92 -13.27
CA THR A 133 -10.24 6.88 -12.95
C THR A 133 -9.82 8.07 -12.07
N ALA A 134 -10.36 9.26 -12.33
CA ALA A 134 -10.13 10.44 -11.51
C ALA A 134 -10.74 10.31 -10.10
N ASP A 135 -11.98 9.81 -10.00
CA ASP A 135 -12.65 9.50 -8.72
C ASP A 135 -11.80 8.54 -7.87
N ILE A 136 -11.33 7.46 -8.48
CA ILE A 136 -10.43 6.48 -7.86
C ILE A 136 -9.17 7.16 -7.28
N ALA A 137 -8.48 7.97 -8.10
CA ALA A 137 -7.25 8.63 -7.69
C ALA A 137 -7.51 9.62 -6.55
N LEU A 138 -8.63 10.35 -6.60
CA LEU A 138 -9.04 11.28 -5.55
C LEU A 138 -9.37 10.57 -4.23
N ARG A 139 -10.06 9.42 -4.27
CA ARG A 139 -10.33 8.62 -3.06
C ARG A 139 -9.04 8.12 -2.42
N GLN A 140 -8.08 7.65 -3.23
CA GLN A 140 -6.76 7.23 -2.72
C GLN A 140 -6.03 8.39 -2.06
N LEU A 141 -6.01 9.56 -2.70
CA LEU A 141 -5.38 10.77 -2.15
C LEU A 141 -6.05 11.22 -0.85
N HIS A 142 -7.38 11.25 -0.83
CA HIS A 142 -8.18 11.59 0.34
C HIS A 142 -7.91 10.66 1.52
N HIS A 143 -7.86 9.34 1.26
CA HIS A 143 -7.54 8.35 2.28
C HIS A 143 -6.13 8.53 2.85
N ALA A 144 -5.14 8.69 1.97
CA ALA A 144 -3.75 8.91 2.36
C ALA A 144 -3.58 10.19 3.20
N ALA A 145 -4.20 11.30 2.78
CA ALA A 145 -4.18 12.56 3.53
C ALA A 145 -4.82 12.41 4.92
N SER A 146 -5.99 11.75 4.98
CA SER A 146 -6.71 11.54 6.25
C SER A 146 -5.90 10.74 7.26
N GLU A 147 -5.18 9.72 6.79
CA GLU A 147 -4.34 8.91 7.65
C GLU A 147 -3.13 9.67 8.21
N VAL A 148 -2.43 10.44 7.37
CA VAL A 148 -1.29 11.27 7.83
C VAL A 148 -1.75 12.28 8.86
N ILE A 149 -2.92 12.92 8.65
CA ILE A 149 -3.52 13.85 9.61
C ILE A 149 -3.80 13.15 10.94
N ALA A 150 -4.45 11.98 10.93
CA ALA A 150 -4.82 11.25 12.15
C ALA A 150 -3.58 10.82 12.97
N ASN A 151 -2.54 10.31 12.30
CA ASN A 151 -1.32 9.86 12.96
C ASN A 151 -0.47 11.01 13.48
N SER A 152 -0.52 12.17 12.81
CA SER A 152 0.19 13.38 13.28
C SER A 152 -0.46 14.01 14.51
N GLN A 153 -1.76 13.76 14.73
CA GLN A 153 -2.50 14.26 15.89
C GLN A 153 -2.42 13.35 17.13
N SER A 154 -2.03 12.07 16.99
CA SER A 154 -2.06 11.10 18.10
C SER A 154 -1.00 11.31 19.19
N LYS A 155 -0.01 12.20 18.98
CA LYS A 155 1.04 12.56 19.96
C LYS A 155 0.57 13.50 21.09
N ARG A 156 -0.62 13.28 21.67
CA ARG A 156 -1.01 13.91 22.95
C ARG A 156 -1.53 12.94 24.03
N VAL A 157 -1.70 11.66 23.75
CA VAL A 157 -2.02 10.68 24.80
C VAL A 157 -0.71 10.09 25.33
N LYS A 158 -0.26 10.58 26.48
CA LYS A 158 0.87 10.02 27.24
C LYS A 158 0.55 8.57 27.62
N LYS A 159 0.84 7.59 26.77
CA LYS A 159 0.99 6.20 27.22
C LYS A 159 2.28 6.14 28.04
N GLN A 160 2.16 5.87 29.34
CA GLN A 160 3.29 5.65 30.24
C GLN A 160 4.04 4.38 29.81
N GLY A 161 5.36 4.52 29.64
CA GLY A 161 6.29 3.46 29.20
C GLY A 161 7.06 3.90 27.94
N PRO A 162 8.31 3.44 27.75
CA PRO A 162 9.01 3.70 26.49
C PRO A 162 8.14 3.13 25.35
N PRO A 163 7.94 3.86 24.24
CA PRO A 163 7.25 3.29 23.10
C PRO A 163 8.07 2.08 22.65
N LYS A 164 7.62 0.86 22.98
CA LYS A 164 8.14 -0.37 22.36
C LYS A 164 8.04 -0.11 20.86
N ASN A 165 9.16 -0.18 20.14
CA ASN A 165 9.33 0.36 18.79
C ASN A 165 8.25 -0.17 17.82
N GLU A 166 7.08 0.49 17.81
CA GLU A 166 5.86 0.02 17.16
C GLU A 166 6.03 -0.01 15.65
N VAL A 167 6.83 0.92 15.14
CA VAL A 167 7.30 0.94 13.76
C VAL A 167 8.07 -0.34 13.44
N ALA A 168 9.07 -0.71 14.24
CA ALA A 168 9.84 -1.95 14.03
C ALA A 168 8.95 -3.20 14.06
N HIS A 169 8.05 -3.30 15.04
CA HIS A 169 7.10 -4.42 15.15
C HIS A 169 6.17 -4.51 13.95
N THR A 170 5.63 -3.38 13.48
CA THR A 170 4.71 -3.36 12.34
C THR A 170 5.43 -3.68 11.03
N VAL A 171 6.63 -3.13 10.82
CA VAL A 171 7.47 -3.42 9.65
C VAL A 171 7.84 -4.91 9.61
N ALA A 172 8.30 -5.47 10.73
CA ALA A 172 8.64 -6.89 10.82
C ALA A 172 7.42 -7.78 10.55
N TYR A 173 6.25 -7.40 11.07
CA TYR A 173 4.99 -8.11 10.85
C TYR A 173 4.58 -8.12 9.38
N GLU A 174 4.45 -6.95 8.75
CA GLU A 174 4.01 -6.86 7.35
C GLU A 174 5.01 -7.52 6.39
N PHE A 175 6.31 -7.41 6.66
CA PHE A 175 7.35 -8.07 5.87
C PHE A 175 7.27 -9.59 6.00
N SER A 176 7.01 -10.10 7.20
CA SER A 176 6.82 -11.53 7.48
C SER A 176 5.53 -12.07 6.85
N CYS A 177 4.44 -11.30 6.90
CA CYS A 177 3.20 -11.65 6.21
C CYS A 177 3.36 -11.70 4.69
N LEU A 178 4.17 -10.80 4.11
CA LEU A 178 4.48 -10.85 2.69
C LEU A 178 5.22 -12.15 2.33
N TYR A 179 6.23 -12.54 3.13
CA TYR A 179 6.91 -13.83 2.95
C TYR A 179 5.94 -15.01 3.02
N PHE A 180 5.06 -15.02 4.02
CA PHE A 180 4.07 -16.08 4.18
C PHE A 180 3.07 -16.12 3.02
N ASP A 181 2.52 -14.98 2.59
CA ASP A 181 1.56 -14.94 1.49
C ASP A 181 2.18 -15.43 0.17
N ILE A 182 3.47 -15.13 -0.06
CA ILE A 182 4.22 -15.58 -1.24
C ILE A 182 4.50 -17.08 -1.15
N THR A 183 5.07 -17.55 -0.03
CA THR A 183 5.69 -18.89 0.05
C THR A 183 4.84 -19.96 0.72
N GLN A 184 3.77 -19.55 1.40
CA GLN A 184 2.96 -20.39 2.30
C GLN A 184 3.77 -21.02 3.45
N MET A 185 4.96 -20.48 3.75
CA MET A 185 5.84 -20.92 4.83
C MET A 185 5.95 -19.86 5.93
N LEU A 186 6.08 -20.30 7.18
CA LEU A 186 6.36 -19.40 8.29
C LEU A 186 7.78 -18.82 8.17
N PRO A 187 7.97 -17.53 8.50
CA PRO A 187 9.30 -16.94 8.58
C PRO A 187 10.13 -17.63 9.67
N THR A 188 11.44 -17.67 9.49
CA THR A 188 12.37 -18.25 10.47
C THR A 188 13.37 -17.21 10.97
N TYR A 189 13.77 -17.37 12.23
CA TYR A 189 14.81 -16.59 12.90
C TYR A 189 15.78 -17.51 13.63
N ALA A 190 17.07 -17.23 13.51
CA ALA A 190 18.11 -17.84 14.34
C ALA A 190 19.29 -16.87 14.51
N ASP A 191 19.85 -16.82 15.72
CA ASP A 191 21.08 -16.07 16.00
C ASP A 191 22.29 -16.91 15.55
N GLY A 192 23.02 -16.43 14.54
CA GLY A 192 24.23 -17.06 14.04
C GLY A 192 25.50 -16.25 14.35
N PRO A 193 26.70 -16.84 14.19
CA PRO A 193 27.97 -16.13 14.37
C PRO A 193 28.14 -14.92 13.43
N SER A 194 27.47 -14.96 12.28
CA SER A 194 27.46 -13.89 11.27
C SER A 194 26.28 -12.92 11.42
N GLY A 195 25.55 -12.98 12.55
CA GLY A 195 24.34 -12.18 12.81
C GLY A 195 23.03 -12.96 12.59
N PRO A 196 21.88 -12.25 12.60
CA PRO A 196 20.58 -12.87 12.40
C PRO A 196 20.46 -13.64 11.08
N SER A 197 20.04 -14.88 11.17
CA SER A 197 19.87 -15.82 10.07
C SER A 197 18.42 -16.32 9.99
N GLY A 198 18.06 -16.94 8.87
CA GLY A 198 16.68 -17.33 8.55
C GLY A 198 16.22 -16.80 7.20
N LYS A 199 15.03 -17.20 6.75
CA LYS A 199 14.54 -16.88 5.39
C LYS A 199 14.21 -15.39 5.20
N VAL A 200 13.87 -14.69 6.28
CA VAL A 200 13.51 -13.26 6.25
C VAL A 200 14.53 -12.36 6.96
N SER A 201 15.28 -12.90 7.93
CA SER A 201 16.12 -12.11 8.85
C SER A 201 17.14 -11.21 8.15
N PRO A 202 17.96 -11.69 7.18
CA PRO A 202 18.99 -10.84 6.56
C PRO A 202 18.40 -9.63 5.81
N LYS A 203 17.30 -9.84 5.09
CA LYS A 203 16.62 -8.76 4.35
C LYS A 203 15.86 -7.83 5.29
N LEU A 204 15.31 -8.34 6.38
CA LEU A 204 14.66 -7.51 7.40
C LEU A 204 15.68 -6.60 8.11
N THR A 205 16.87 -7.10 8.43
CA THR A 205 17.97 -6.28 8.97
C THR A 205 18.34 -5.15 8.02
N GLN A 206 18.60 -5.48 6.74
CA GLN A 206 18.89 -4.47 5.71
C GLN A 206 17.75 -3.45 5.58
N LEU A 207 16.50 -3.91 5.67
CA LEU A 207 15.32 -3.05 5.59
C LEU A 207 15.26 -2.08 6.78
N PHE A 208 15.53 -2.53 8.00
CA PHE A 208 15.59 -1.68 9.19
C PHE A 208 16.68 -0.62 9.06
N GLU A 209 17.86 -1.00 8.58
CA GLU A 209 18.96 -0.07 8.32
C GLU A 209 18.58 1.00 7.30
N LYS A 210 18.00 0.61 6.15
CA LYS A 210 17.56 1.55 5.10
C LYS A 210 16.45 2.48 5.57
N LEU A 211 15.58 2.02 6.47
CA LEU A 211 14.50 2.82 7.03
C LEU A 211 14.90 3.59 8.30
N ALA A 212 16.19 3.57 8.67
CA ALA A 212 16.72 4.16 9.90
C ALA A 212 15.97 3.72 11.18
N ILE A 213 15.50 2.46 11.20
CA ILE A 213 14.83 1.87 12.35
C ILE A 213 15.89 1.37 13.32
N SER A 214 16.07 2.12 14.42
CA SER A 214 16.92 1.73 15.55
C SER A 214 16.22 0.69 16.43
N ALA A 215 16.19 -0.56 15.96
CA ALA A 215 15.75 -1.71 16.75
C ALA A 215 16.53 -2.97 16.36
N ASP A 216 16.80 -3.81 17.36
CA ASP A 216 17.16 -5.19 17.13
C ASP A 216 15.95 -5.93 16.51
N ILE A 217 16.19 -6.70 15.44
CA ILE A 217 15.12 -7.38 14.70
C ILE A 217 14.53 -8.58 15.46
N ARG A 218 15.22 -9.12 16.46
CA ARG A 218 14.85 -10.34 17.18
C ARG A 218 13.44 -10.27 17.75
N ARG A 219 13.20 -9.31 18.66
CA ARG A 219 11.90 -9.17 19.33
C ARG A 219 10.75 -8.83 18.36
N PRO A 220 10.91 -7.90 17.39
CA PRO A 220 9.93 -7.68 16.35
C PRO A 220 9.60 -8.91 15.51
N LEU A 221 10.61 -9.69 15.12
CA LEU A 221 10.44 -10.85 14.25
C LEU A 221 9.86 -12.06 15.00
N GLU A 222 10.31 -12.36 16.21
CA GLU A 222 9.71 -13.38 17.08
C GLU A 222 8.21 -13.09 17.29
N ALA A 223 7.86 -11.83 17.62
CA ALA A 223 6.46 -11.42 17.78
C ALA A 223 5.65 -11.51 16.48
N ALA A 224 6.27 -11.25 15.33
CA ALA A 224 5.61 -11.38 14.03
C ALA A 224 5.32 -12.84 13.69
N ILE A 225 6.28 -13.75 13.91
CA ILE A 225 6.14 -15.19 13.69
C ILE A 225 5.00 -15.74 14.57
N ASP A 226 5.03 -15.46 15.88
CA ASP A 226 4.00 -15.88 16.83
C ASP A 226 2.61 -15.41 16.41
N ARG A 227 2.51 -14.18 15.91
CA ARG A 227 1.24 -13.59 15.49
C ARG A 227 0.71 -14.25 14.22
N ILE A 228 1.55 -14.45 13.21
CA ILE A 228 1.16 -15.12 11.96
C ILE A 228 0.72 -16.56 12.25
N GLU A 229 1.45 -17.26 13.11
CA GLU A 229 1.10 -18.63 13.51
C GLU A 229 -0.28 -18.70 14.18
N LYS A 230 -0.63 -17.72 15.02
CA LYS A 230 -1.95 -17.64 15.68
C LYS A 230 -3.08 -17.24 14.73
N GLU A 231 -2.83 -16.34 13.79
CA GLU A 231 -3.86 -15.86 12.84
C GLU A 231 -4.17 -16.88 11.72
N ARG A 232 -3.30 -17.87 11.51
CA ARG A 232 -3.38 -18.83 10.39
C ARG A 232 -3.53 -20.30 10.83
N LYS A 233 -3.68 -20.56 12.14
CA LYS A 233 -4.19 -21.83 12.71
C LYS A 233 -5.71 -21.82 12.72
#